data_AF-A0A7C0X9K8-F1
#
_entry.id   AF-A0A7C0X9K8-F1
#
_cell.length_a   1.000
_cell.length_b   1.000
_cell.length_c   1.000
_cell.angle_alpha   90.00
_cell.angle_beta   90.00
_cell.angle_gamma   90.00
#
_symmetry.space_group_name_H-M   'P 1'
#
loop_
_entity.id
_entity.type
_entity.pdbx_description
1 polymer ?
#
loop_
_entity_poly.entity_id
_entity_poly.type
_entity_poly.pdbx_seq_one_letter_code
_entity_poly.pdbx_strand_id
1 'polypeptide(L)'
;MGKLTKRCAVMNFGRVNFNKVLEKLNDKFEHVQVLEDLPDLKNTEVQVLCIVGGDGSMRRTAEYLMSEKIDLPLLGIAGGTANLGPLIRFDLHRLDFLDESNFFVYPVDCLEVSVNGKTVGFAFVDVVLS
;
A
#
# COMPACT_ATOMS: atom_id res chain seq x y z
N MET A 1 -13.29 -12.83 11.18
CA MET A 1 -12.28 -12.57 10.12
C MET A 1 -12.83 -13.12 8.82
N GLY A 2 -13.28 -12.25 7.92
CA GLY A 2 -13.74 -12.65 6.59
C GLY A 2 -12.56 -13.10 5.74
N LYS A 3 -12.75 -14.13 4.92
CA LYS A 3 -11.78 -14.53 3.91
C LYS A 3 -11.65 -13.37 2.91
N LEU A 4 -10.44 -12.85 2.68
CA LEU A 4 -10.19 -11.87 1.61
C LEU A 4 -10.69 -12.53 0.31
N THR A 5 -11.77 -11.99 -0.26
CA THR A 5 -12.38 -12.38 -1.55
C THR A 5 -11.51 -11.97 -2.75
N LYS A 6 -10.18 -11.99 -2.60
CA LYS A 6 -9.17 -11.78 -3.66
C LYS A 6 -9.39 -10.56 -4.57
N ARG A 7 -10.09 -9.51 -4.12
CA ARG A 7 -10.25 -8.25 -4.87
C ARG A 7 -9.23 -7.20 -4.43
N CYS A 8 -8.44 -6.72 -5.38
CA CYS A 8 -7.31 -5.85 -5.15
C CYS A 8 -7.41 -4.60 -6.03
N ALA A 9 -7.16 -3.42 -5.44
CA ALA A 9 -6.79 -2.24 -6.20
C ALA A 9 -5.26 -2.13 -6.26
N VAL A 10 -4.70 -1.62 -7.35
CA VAL A 10 -3.27 -1.37 -7.47
C VAL A 10 -3.01 0.02 -8.03
N MET A 11 -2.05 0.71 -7.42
CA MET A 11 -1.55 2.02 -7.88
C MET A 11 -0.05 1.96 -8.11
N ASN A 12 0.42 2.63 -9.17
CA ASN A 12 1.84 2.70 -9.49
C ASN A 12 2.41 4.10 -9.28
N PHE A 13 3.34 4.21 -8.34
CA PHE A 13 4.16 5.39 -8.10
C PHE A 13 5.65 5.13 -8.43
N GLY A 14 5.98 3.91 -8.85
CA GLY A 14 7.34 3.44 -9.08
C GLY A 14 7.81 3.53 -10.53
N ARG A 15 9.12 3.36 -10.73
CA ARG A 15 9.77 3.22 -12.04
C ARG A 15 10.10 1.75 -12.32
N VAL A 16 9.10 0.89 -12.21
CA VAL A 16 9.21 -0.55 -12.51
C VAL A 16 8.40 -0.92 -13.74
N ASN A 17 8.65 -2.11 -14.29
CA ASN A 17 7.78 -2.70 -15.30
C ASN A 17 6.42 -3.04 -14.66
N PHE A 18 5.50 -2.09 -14.71
CA PHE A 18 4.20 -2.22 -14.08
C PHE A 18 3.36 -3.34 -14.71
N ASN A 19 3.47 -3.58 -16.01
CA ASN A 19 2.79 -4.70 -16.67
C ASN A 19 3.17 -6.05 -16.05
N LYS A 20 4.45 -6.23 -15.70
CA LYS A 20 4.91 -7.45 -15.01
C LYS A 20 4.40 -7.56 -13.58
N VAL A 21 4.20 -6.43 -12.88
CA VAL A 21 3.53 -6.42 -11.57
C VAL A 21 2.07 -6.85 -11.75
N LEU A 22 1.37 -6.28 -12.73
CA LEU A 22 -0.02 -6.59 -13.02
C LEU A 22 -0.21 -8.06 -13.38
N GLU A 23 0.64 -8.63 -14.23
CA GLU A 23 0.64 -10.06 -14.56
C GLU A 23 0.68 -10.91 -13.28
N LYS A 24 1.68 -10.67 -12.41
CA LYS A 24 1.82 -11.39 -11.14
C LYS A 24 0.63 -11.17 -10.20
N LEU A 25 0.06 -9.98 -10.13
CA LEU A 25 -1.11 -9.72 -9.28
C LEU A 25 -2.35 -10.44 -9.82
N ASN A 26 -2.55 -10.47 -11.14
CA ASN A 26 -3.68 -11.19 -11.75
C ASN A 26 -3.59 -12.71 -11.54
N ASP A 27 -2.39 -13.26 -11.36
CA ASP A 27 -2.21 -14.67 -10.98
C ASP A 27 -2.59 -14.96 -9.52
N LYS A 28 -2.60 -13.94 -8.65
CA LYS A 28 -2.82 -14.07 -7.20
C LYS A 28 -4.21 -13.61 -6.75
N PHE A 29 -4.78 -12.64 -7.45
CA PHE A 29 -6.05 -12.01 -7.11
C PHE A 29 -7.10 -12.31 -8.20
N GLU A 30 -8.35 -12.56 -7.80
CA GLU A 30 -9.46 -12.82 -8.72
C GLU A 30 -9.83 -11.57 -9.52
N HIS A 31 -9.63 -10.40 -8.93
CA HIS A 31 -9.88 -9.12 -9.58
C HIS A 31 -8.82 -8.12 -9.19
N VAL A 32 -8.09 -7.60 -10.19
CA VAL A 32 -7.12 -6.53 -10.04
C VAL A 32 -7.65 -5.30 -10.78
N GLN A 33 -7.98 -4.26 -10.03
CA GLN A 33 -8.34 -2.95 -10.57
C GLN A 33 -7.13 -2.01 -10.50
N VAL A 34 -6.78 -1.40 -11.63
CA VAL A 34 -5.78 -0.32 -11.65
C VAL A 34 -6.47 0.99 -11.27
N LEU A 35 -5.90 1.72 -10.32
CA LEU A 35 -6.33 3.07 -9.95
C LEU A 35 -5.29 4.09 -10.39
N GLU A 36 -5.76 5.18 -11.00
CA GLU A 36 -4.91 6.30 -11.40
C GLU A 36 -4.80 7.33 -10.27
N ASP A 37 -5.85 7.50 -9.46
CA ASP A 37 -5.85 8.40 -8.31
C ASP A 37 -6.51 7.77 -7.06
N LEU A 38 -6.10 8.24 -5.88
CA LEU A 38 -6.59 7.74 -4.59
C LEU A 38 -8.09 7.98 -4.37
N PRO A 39 -8.69 9.12 -4.80
CA PRO A 39 -10.14 9.33 -4.71
C PRO A 39 -10.98 8.29 -5.44
N ASP A 40 -10.44 7.64 -6.47
CA ASP A 40 -11.16 6.60 -7.21
C ASP A 40 -11.48 5.39 -6.33
N LEU A 41 -10.68 5.15 -5.27
CA LEU A 41 -10.84 4.05 -4.32
C LEU A 41 -12.25 4.00 -3.69
N LYS A 42 -12.87 5.17 -3.46
CA LYS A 42 -14.22 5.26 -2.88
C LYS A 42 -15.31 4.63 -3.73
N ASN A 43 -15.05 4.47 -5.03
CA ASN A 43 -15.99 3.89 -5.99
C ASN A 43 -15.66 2.42 -6.30
N THR A 44 -14.91 1.75 -5.43
CA THR A 44 -14.44 0.38 -5.65
C THR A 44 -14.81 -0.54 -4.51
N GLU A 45 -15.01 -1.82 -4.82
CA GLU A 45 -15.20 -2.88 -3.83
C GLU A 45 -13.94 -3.74 -3.75
N VAL A 46 -12.88 -3.19 -3.16
CA VAL A 46 -11.59 -3.89 -2.96
C VAL A 46 -11.34 -4.16 -1.49
N GLN A 47 -10.47 -5.13 -1.22
CA GLN A 47 -10.15 -5.55 0.15
C GLN A 47 -8.69 -5.34 0.52
N VAL A 48 -7.86 -5.01 -0.47
CA VAL A 48 -6.47 -4.63 -0.29
C VAL A 48 -6.11 -3.59 -1.35
N LEU A 49 -5.31 -2.61 -0.96
CA LEU A 49 -4.71 -1.66 -1.88
C LEU A 49 -3.21 -1.93 -1.98
N CYS A 50 -2.80 -2.38 -3.17
CA CYS A 50 -1.41 -2.61 -3.53
C CYS A 50 -0.78 -1.30 -4.02
N ILE A 51 0.34 -0.93 -3.41
CA ILE A 51 1.08 0.28 -3.79
C ILE A 51 2.44 -0.14 -4.33
N VAL A 52 2.66 0.14 -5.62
CA VAL A 52 3.96 -0.05 -6.26
C VAL A 52 4.76 1.23 -6.11
N GLY A 53 5.79 1.22 -5.27
CA GLY A 53 6.54 2.43 -4.93
C GLY A 53 7.55 2.21 -3.82
N GLY A 54 7.87 3.27 -3.09
CA GLY A 54 8.68 3.21 -1.87
C GLY A 54 7.86 3.63 -0.64
N ASP A 55 8.53 3.73 0.51
CA ASP A 55 7.91 4.15 1.77
C ASP A 55 7.23 5.52 1.69
N GLY A 56 7.77 6.45 0.90
CA GLY A 56 7.13 7.76 0.69
C GLY A 56 5.75 7.65 0.03
N SER A 57 5.60 6.74 -0.94
CA SER A 57 4.32 6.44 -1.59
C SER A 57 3.36 5.78 -0.60
N MET A 58 3.85 4.77 0.14
CA MET A 58 3.08 4.09 1.19
C MET A 58 2.58 5.05 2.26
N ARG A 59 3.45 5.94 2.76
CA ARG A 59 3.11 6.97 3.74
C ARG A 59 1.99 7.87 3.21
N ARG A 60 2.16 8.42 2.00
CA ARG A 60 1.16 9.30 1.39
C ARG A 60 -0.20 8.61 1.23
N THR A 61 -0.20 7.35 0.81
CA THR A 61 -1.42 6.56 0.72
C THR A 61 -2.04 6.33 2.10
N ALA A 62 -1.25 5.95 3.11
CA ALA A 62 -1.74 5.74 4.46
C ALA A 62 -2.33 7.03 5.04
N GLU A 63 -1.69 8.18 4.85
CA GLU A 63 -2.20 9.50 5.24
C GLU A 63 -3.57 9.78 4.62
N TYR A 64 -3.76 9.47 3.34
CA TYR A 64 -5.05 9.60 2.67
C TYR A 64 -6.12 8.67 3.25
N LEU A 65 -5.81 7.39 3.46
CA LEU A 65 -6.76 6.44 4.05
C LEU A 65 -7.19 6.88 5.45
N MET A 66 -6.24 7.36 6.26
CA MET A 66 -6.52 7.89 7.60
C MET A 66 -7.40 9.14 7.55
N SER A 67 -7.11 10.09 6.66
CA SER A 67 -7.92 11.32 6.54
C SER A 67 -9.35 11.04 6.08
N GLU A 68 -9.51 10.06 5.18
CA GLU A 68 -10.81 9.67 4.63
C GLU A 68 -11.54 8.61 5.47
N LYS A 69 -10.93 8.16 6.59
CA LYS A 69 -11.44 7.09 7.46
C LYS A 69 -11.75 5.79 6.70
N ILE A 70 -10.90 5.46 5.73
CA ILE A 70 -11.00 4.23 4.94
C ILE A 70 -10.19 3.14 5.65
N ASP A 71 -10.88 2.12 6.16
CA ASP A 71 -10.26 0.94 6.77
C ASP A 71 -9.94 -0.10 5.70
N LEU A 72 -8.77 0.03 5.07
CA LEU A 72 -8.31 -0.84 4.00
C LEU A 72 -6.83 -1.20 4.20
N PRO A 73 -6.46 -2.49 4.23
CA PRO A 73 -5.07 -2.88 4.37
C PRO A 73 -4.25 -2.50 3.13
N LEU A 74 -3.00 -2.11 3.39
CA LEU A 74 -2.02 -1.76 2.37
C LEU A 74 -1.03 -2.90 2.13
N LEU A 75 -0.71 -3.14 0.86
CA LEU A 75 0.35 -4.05 0.45
C LEU A 75 1.42 -3.28 -0.35
N GLY A 76 2.57 -3.05 0.29
CA GLY A 76 3.69 -2.35 -0.36
C GLY A 76 4.53 -3.27 -1.25
N ILE A 77 4.67 -2.87 -2.52
CA ILE A 77 5.50 -3.53 -3.55
C ILE A 77 6.60 -2.55 -3.97
N ALA A 78 7.85 -2.99 -3.94
CA ALA A 78 9.01 -2.17 -4.29
C ALA A 78 8.92 -1.70 -5.75
N GLY A 79 8.89 -0.39 -5.94
CA GLY A 79 8.81 0.29 -7.23
C GLY A 79 10.14 0.89 -7.72
N GLY A 80 11.29 0.49 -7.17
CA GLY A 80 12.59 1.11 -7.45
C GLY A 80 13.82 0.34 -6.91
N THR A 81 14.85 1.07 -6.46
CA THR A 81 16.09 0.48 -5.90
C THR A 81 15.80 -0.25 -4.59
N ALA A 82 16.58 -1.30 -4.30
CA ALA A 82 16.37 -2.34 -3.29
C ALA A 82 16.21 -1.92 -1.81
N ASN A 83 16.07 -0.63 -1.50
CA ASN A 83 15.80 -0.17 -0.15
C ASN A 83 14.35 -0.49 0.23
N LEU A 84 14.16 -1.67 0.81
CA LEU A 84 12.93 -2.10 1.46
C LEU A 84 12.82 -1.36 2.80
N GLY A 85 12.09 -0.26 2.82
CA GLY A 85 11.70 0.37 4.07
C GLY A 85 10.61 -0.44 4.79
N PRO A 86 10.30 -0.14 6.07
CA PRO A 86 9.37 -0.92 6.89
C PRO A 86 7.94 -0.99 6.36
N LEU A 87 7.55 -0.24 5.33
CA LEU A 87 6.22 -0.32 4.72
C LEU A 87 6.19 -1.16 3.44
N ILE A 88 7.34 -1.44 2.83
CA ILE A 88 7.44 -2.31 1.66
C ILE A 88 7.62 -3.77 2.11
N ARG A 89 6.89 -4.69 1.51
CA ARG A 89 6.91 -6.12 1.88
C ARG A 89 7.41 -7.02 0.75
N PHE A 90 7.15 -6.65 -0.48
CA PHE A 90 7.47 -7.46 -1.65
C PHE A 90 8.29 -6.66 -2.66
N ASP A 91 9.22 -7.32 -3.32
CA ASP A 91 9.72 -6.89 -4.63
C ASP A 91 9.11 -7.79 -5.71
N LEU A 92 9.48 -7.57 -6.97
CA LEU A 92 8.99 -8.37 -8.10
C LEU A 92 9.28 -9.87 -7.98
N HIS A 93 10.37 -10.27 -7.33
CA HIS A 93 10.74 -11.67 -7.12
C HIS A 93 9.95 -12.27 -5.96
N ARG A 94 9.78 -11.52 -4.87
CA ARG A 94 9.04 -11.96 -3.69
C ARG A 94 7.53 -12.08 -3.96
N LEU A 95 7.00 -11.33 -4.91
CA LEU A 95 5.61 -11.46 -5.36
C LEU A 95 5.26 -12.86 -5.87
N ASP A 96 6.22 -13.59 -6.44
CA ASP A 96 5.98 -14.98 -6.90
C ASP A 96 5.59 -15.91 -5.75
N PHE A 97 6.16 -15.65 -4.57
CA PHE A 97 5.94 -16.41 -3.34
C PHE A 97 4.78 -15.88 -2.49
N LEU A 98 4.05 -14.87 -3.00
CA LEU A 98 2.85 -14.39 -2.34
C LEU A 98 1.82 -15.53 -2.31
N ASP A 99 1.40 -15.91 -1.10
CA ASP A 99 0.35 -16.87 -0.83
C ASP A 99 -0.86 -16.10 -0.28
N GLU A 100 -1.81 -15.84 -1.18
CA GLU A 100 -3.01 -15.07 -0.84
C GLU A 100 -3.94 -15.80 0.12
N SER A 101 -3.78 -17.13 0.25
CA SER A 101 -4.55 -17.93 1.20
C SER A 101 -4.10 -17.73 2.65
N ASN A 102 -2.93 -17.13 2.85
CA ASN A 102 -2.28 -16.96 4.15
C ASN A 102 -1.88 -15.50 4.43
N PHE A 103 -2.66 -14.54 3.93
CA PHE A 103 -2.45 -13.13 4.27
C PHE A 103 -2.74 -12.87 5.75
N PHE A 104 -1.78 -12.20 6.40
CA PHE A 104 -1.95 -11.63 7.72
C PHE A 104 -1.98 -10.11 7.62
N VAL A 105 -3.08 -9.53 8.08
CA VAL A 105 -3.17 -8.10 8.33
C VAL A 105 -2.59 -7.85 9.72
N TYR A 106 -1.57 -7.01 9.81
CA TYR A 106 -1.01 -6.56 11.07
C TYR A 106 -1.15 -5.04 11.17
N PRO A 107 -1.56 -4.51 12.33
CA PRO A 107 -1.61 -3.07 12.54
C PRO A 107 -0.18 -2.51 12.51
N VAL A 108 -0.03 -1.32 11.94
CA VAL A 108 1.20 -0.53 11.99
C VAL A 108 0.87 0.79 12.62
N ASP A 109 1.41 1.01 13.82
CA ASP A 109 1.30 2.29 14.49
C ASP A 109 2.16 3.34 13.79
N CYS A 110 1.69 4.58 13.80
CA CYS A 110 2.46 5.73 13.33
C CYS A 110 2.50 6.81 14.41
N LEU A 111 3.50 7.68 14.30
CA LEU A 111 3.61 8.88 15.12
C LEU A 111 2.85 10.01 14.43
N GLU A 112 1.82 10.52 15.10
CA GLU A 112 1.19 11.78 14.70
C GLU A 112 2.08 12.96 15.12
N VAL A 113 2.45 13.81 14.16
CA VAL A 113 3.21 15.03 14.42
C VAL A 113 2.25 16.19 14.44
N SER A 114 2.26 16.97 15.53
CA SER A 114 1.42 18.16 15.68
C SER A 114 2.21 19.39 16.11
N VAL A 115 1.80 20.56 15.63
CA VAL A 115 2.37 21.87 15.99
C VAL A 115 1.22 22.76 16.47
N ASN A 116 1.31 23.26 17.70
CA ASN A 116 0.26 24.07 18.34
C ASN A 116 -1.13 23.41 18.31
N GLY A 117 -1.18 22.08 18.52
CA GLY A 117 -2.43 21.30 18.51
C GLY A 117 -2.98 21.00 17.12
N LYS A 118 -2.28 21.38 16.04
CA LYS A 118 -2.66 21.05 14.67
C LYS A 118 -1.77 19.94 14.12
N THR A 119 -2.37 18.86 13.64
CA THR A 119 -1.68 17.77 12.92
C THR A 119 -1.00 18.31 11.66
N VAL A 120 0.29 18.02 11.50
CA VAL A 120 1.10 18.41 10.34
C VAL A 120 1.55 17.21 9.49
N GLY A 121 1.47 15.99 10.03
CA GLY A 121 1.77 14.77 9.28
C GLY A 121 1.88 13.54 10.16
N PHE A 122 2.16 12.40 9.52
CA PHE A 122 2.35 11.12 10.20
C PHE A 122 3.71 10.51 9.81
N ALA A 123 4.38 9.90 10.78
CA ALA A 123 5.65 9.23 10.59
C ALA A 123 5.56 7.75 10.94
N PHE A 124 6.00 6.91 9.99
CA PHE A 124 6.06 5.45 10.16
C PHE A 124 7.49 4.95 10.40
N VAL A 125 8.49 5.84 10.29
CA VAL A 125 9.91 5.53 10.52
C VAL A 125 10.46 6.50 11.55
N ASP A 126 10.59 7.77 11.18
CA ASP A 126 11.18 8.81 12.01
C ASP A 126 10.58 10.19 11.74
N VAL A 127 10.84 11.12 12.67
CA VAL A 127 10.52 12.54 12.55
C VAL A 127 11.83 13.31 12.63
N VAL A 128 12.17 14.04 11.58
CA VAL A 128 13.37 14.87 11.53
C VAL A 128 12.99 16.32 11.81
N LEU A 129 13.62 16.92 12.82
CA LEU A 129 13.49 18.33 13.18
C LEU A 129 14.76 19.06 12.72
N SER A 130 14.61 20.08 11.89
CA SER A 130 15.71 20.90 11.34
C SER A 130 15.53 22.37 11.67
#